data_AF-A0A3A6P5S1-F1
#
_entry.id   AF-A0A3A6P5S1-F1
#
_cell.length_a   1.000
_cell.length_b   1.000
_cell.length_c   1.000
_cell.angle_alpha   90.00
_cell.angle_beta   90.00
_cell.angle_gamma   90.00
#
_symmetry.space_group_name_H-M   'P 1'
#
loop_
_entity.id
_entity.type
_entity.pdbx_description
1 polymer ?
#
loop_
_entity_poly.entity_id
_entity_poly.type
_entity_poly.pdbx_seq_one_letter_code
_entity_poly.pdbx_strand_id
1 'polypeptide(L)'
;MIELIKKAFYTGLGAAELTRDKVEELARELADKGKVSDSEIKKFVDEMLDKSQERKNQLMKQFEKMIEESLKKMNLASRDDLDALEKRLSEKIQNRQEKGAGE
;
A
#
# COMPACT_ATOMS: atom_id res chain seq x y z
N MET A 1 -30.13 -1.77 -9.25
CA MET A 1 -30.24 -3.10 -8.58
C MET A 1 -28.88 -3.70 -8.25
N ILE A 2 -27.95 -3.77 -9.21
CA ILE A 2 -26.57 -4.25 -8.98
C ILE A 2 -25.90 -3.61 -7.75
N GLU A 3 -25.97 -2.28 -7.60
CA GLU A 3 -25.39 -1.56 -6.44
C GLU A 3 -25.97 -1.99 -5.07
N LEU A 4 -27.24 -2.37 -5.02
CA LEU A 4 -27.89 -2.85 -3.80
C LEU A 4 -27.40 -4.25 -3.43
N ILE A 5 -27.18 -5.10 -4.43
CA ILE A 5 -26.63 -6.45 -4.25
C ILE A 5 -25.16 -6.38 -3.85
N LYS A 6 -24.37 -5.49 -4.47
CA LYS A 6 -23.00 -5.18 -4.03
C LYS A 6 -22.98 -4.77 -2.57
N LYS A 7 -23.84 -3.82 -2.17
CA LYS A 7 -23.94 -3.37 -0.77
C LYS A 7 -24.34 -4.51 0.18
N ALA A 8 -25.31 -5.33 -0.18
CA ALA A 8 -25.73 -6.48 0.63
C ALA A 8 -24.60 -7.51 0.79
N PHE A 9 -23.87 -7.80 -0.29
CA PHE A 9 -22.71 -8.68 -0.28
C PHE A 9 -21.58 -8.15 0.61
N TYR A 10 -21.25 -6.86 0.48
CA TYR A 10 -20.29 -6.20 1.37
C TYR A 10 -20.71 -6.19 2.83
N THR A 11 -22.01 -6.13 3.10
CA THR A 11 -22.55 -6.18 4.46
C THR A 11 -22.50 -7.61 5.01
N GLY A 12 -22.72 -8.62 4.17
CA GLY A 12 -22.70 -10.03 4.55
C GLY A 12 -21.30 -10.62 4.78
N LEU A 13 -20.30 -10.19 4.00
CA LEU A 13 -18.89 -10.61 4.15
C LEU A 13 -18.10 -9.74 5.13
N GLY A 14 -18.60 -8.55 5.45
CA GLY A 14 -17.87 -7.58 6.25
C GLY A 14 -16.62 -7.03 5.55
N ALA A 15 -15.77 -6.35 6.31
CA ALA A 15 -14.65 -5.58 5.78
C ALA A 15 -13.41 -6.41 5.41
N ALA A 16 -13.33 -7.69 5.79
CA ALA A 16 -12.11 -8.49 5.73
C ALA A 16 -12.14 -9.62 4.69
N GLU A 17 -13.32 -10.02 4.18
CA GLU A 17 -13.49 -11.29 3.47
C GLU A 17 -13.75 -11.15 1.96
N LEU A 18 -13.25 -10.08 1.33
CA LEU A 18 -13.30 -9.97 -0.13
C LEU A 18 -12.18 -10.79 -0.78
N THR A 19 -12.52 -11.98 -1.27
CA THR A 19 -11.63 -12.82 -2.09
C THR A 19 -12.13 -12.89 -3.53
N ARG A 20 -11.23 -13.22 -4.46
CA ARG A 20 -11.59 -13.42 -5.87
C ARG A 20 -12.71 -14.44 -6.03
N ASP A 21 -12.59 -15.56 -5.32
CA ASP A 21 -13.57 -16.65 -5.35
C ASP A 21 -14.96 -16.19 -4.90
N LYS A 22 -15.04 -15.38 -3.85
CA LYS A 22 -16.32 -14.84 -3.35
C LYS A 22 -16.95 -13.85 -4.32
N VAL A 23 -16.14 -13.01 -4.98
CA VAL A 23 -16.63 -12.07 -5.98
C VAL A 23 -17.10 -12.82 -7.24
N GLU A 24 -16.40 -13.88 -7.66
CA GLU A 24 -16.81 -14.75 -8.76
C GLU A 24 -18.10 -15.52 -8.44
N GLU A 25 -18.26 -16.01 -7.21
CA GLU A 25 -19.48 -16.69 -6.73
C GLU A 25 -20.70 -15.78 -6.81
N LEU A 26 -20.59 -14.53 -6.31
CA LEU A 26 -21.66 -13.54 -6.44
C LEU A 26 -21.99 -13.25 -7.90
N ALA A 27 -20.97 -13.15 -8.74
CA ALA A 27 -21.15 -12.83 -10.14
C ALA A 27 -21.87 -13.96 -10.89
N ARG A 28 -21.55 -15.23 -10.58
CA ARG A 28 -22.28 -16.40 -11.11
C ARG A 28 -23.74 -16.41 -10.67
N GLU A 29 -24.02 -16.15 -9.38
CA GLU A 29 -25.41 -16.06 -8.90
C GLU A 29 -26.23 -14.98 -9.63
N LEU A 30 -25.59 -13.87 -9.98
CA LEU A 30 -26.22 -12.76 -10.69
C LEU A 30 -26.52 -13.11 -12.16
N ALA A 31 -25.62 -13.88 -12.79
CA ALA A 31 -25.79 -14.42 -14.14
C ALA A 31 -26.95 -15.42 -14.18
N ASP A 32 -26.94 -16.41 -13.27
CA ASP A 32 -27.94 -17.48 -13.20
C ASP A 32 -29.35 -16.93 -12.93
N LYS A 33 -29.46 -15.86 -12.14
CA LYS A 33 -30.73 -15.17 -11.88
C LYS A 33 -31.19 -14.28 -13.05
N GLY A 34 -30.45 -14.24 -14.16
CA GLY A 34 -30.76 -13.44 -15.35
C GLY A 34 -30.73 -11.93 -15.10
N LYS A 35 -30.08 -11.49 -14.02
CA LYS A 35 -30.13 -10.08 -13.56
C LYS A 35 -29.05 -9.21 -14.18
N VAL A 36 -28.01 -9.82 -14.75
CA VAL A 36 -26.80 -9.15 -15.24
C VAL A 36 -26.22 -9.93 -16.42
N SER A 37 -25.70 -9.23 -17.43
CA SER A 37 -25.01 -9.85 -18.56
C SER A 37 -23.58 -10.32 -18.22
N ASP A 38 -23.07 -11.34 -18.92
CA ASP A 38 -21.71 -11.86 -18.71
C ASP A 38 -20.62 -10.78 -18.82
N SER A 39 -20.83 -9.78 -19.69
CA SER A 39 -19.90 -8.66 -19.89
C SER A 39 -19.88 -7.71 -18.67
N GLU A 40 -21.04 -7.41 -18.08
CA GLU A 40 -21.15 -6.62 -16.86
C GLU A 40 -20.59 -7.36 -15.64
N ILE A 41 -20.72 -8.68 -15.60
CA ILE A 41 -20.13 -9.55 -14.59
C ILE A 41 -18.60 -9.49 -14.62
N LYS A 42 -18.00 -9.72 -15.79
CA LYS A 42 -16.54 -9.63 -15.93
C LYS A 42 -16.02 -8.27 -15.49
N LYS A 43 -16.68 -7.21 -15.95
CA LYS A 43 -16.33 -5.84 -15.60
C LYS A 43 -16.43 -5.57 -14.10
N PHE A 44 -17.44 -6.13 -13.43
CA PHE A 44 -17.59 -6.02 -11.98
C PHE A 44 -16.48 -6.73 -11.20
N VAL A 45 -16.12 -7.95 -11.60
CA VAL A 45 -15.03 -8.73 -10.99
C VAL A 45 -13.70 -7.98 -11.14
N ASP A 46 -13.39 -7.51 -12.34
CA ASP A 46 -12.16 -6.76 -12.61
C ASP A 46 -12.11 -5.46 -11.79
N GLU A 47 -13.20 -4.68 -11.75
CA GLU A 47 -13.26 -3.43 -10.97
C GLU A 47 -13.09 -3.68 -9.46
N MET A 48 -13.61 -4.80 -8.94
CA MET A 48 -13.44 -5.21 -7.54
C MET A 48 -11.98 -5.56 -7.22
N LEU A 49 -11.35 -6.33 -8.10
CA LEU A 49 -9.96 -6.74 -7.93
C LEU A 49 -9.00 -5.55 -8.01
N ASP A 50 -9.21 -4.66 -8.98
CA ASP A 50 -8.40 -3.44 -9.13
C ASP A 50 -8.54 -2.53 -7.91
N LYS A 51 -9.77 -2.26 -7.48
CA LYS A 51 -10.02 -1.46 -6.26
C LYS A 51 -9.48 -2.13 -4.99
N SER A 52 -9.42 -3.46 -4.94
CA SER A 52 -8.81 -4.19 -3.82
C SER A 52 -7.30 -3.99 -3.82
N GLN A 53 -6.65 -4.11 -4.99
CA GLN A 53 -5.21 -3.92 -5.12
C GLN A 53 -4.79 -2.48 -4.82
N GLU A 54 -5.54 -1.49 -5.31
CA GLU A 54 -5.28 -0.09 -5.01
C GLU A 54 -5.40 0.21 -3.52
N ARG A 55 -6.45 -0.31 -2.86
CA ARG A 55 -6.64 -0.17 -1.41
C ARG A 55 -5.53 -0.83 -0.61
N LYS A 56 -5.07 -2.03 -1.01
CA LYS A 56 -3.90 -2.69 -0.39
C LYS A 56 -2.65 -1.82 -0.50
N ASN A 57 -2.37 -1.28 -1.69
CA ASN A 57 -1.20 -0.44 -1.90
C ASN A 57 -1.24 0.84 -1.04
N GLN A 58 -2.40 1.50 -0.95
CA GLN A 58 -2.57 2.67 -0.08
C GLN A 58 -2.38 2.33 1.39
N LEU A 59 -2.91 1.18 1.83
CA LEU A 59 -2.79 0.71 3.21
C LEU A 59 -1.33 0.38 3.57
N MET A 60 -0.59 -0.28 2.67
CA MET A 60 0.84 -0.56 2.84
C MET A 60 1.65 0.74 2.96
N LYS A 61 1.39 1.75 2.12
CA LYS A 61 2.04 3.06 2.22
C LYS A 61 1.75 3.78 3.55
N GLN A 62 0.51 3.72 4.02
CA GLN A 62 0.15 4.29 5.33
C GLN A 62 0.88 3.55 6.46
N PHE A 63 1.01 2.23 6.35
CA PHE A 63 1.70 1.41 7.32
C PHE A 63 3.20 1.69 7.36
N GLU A 64 3.86 1.77 6.19
CA GLU A 64 5.26 2.18 6.07
C GLU A 64 5.50 3.54 6.72
N LYS A 65 4.66 4.53 6.41
CA LYS A 65 4.74 5.86 7.01
C LYS A 65 4.58 5.83 8.53
N MET A 66 3.64 5.05 9.04
CA MET A 66 3.42 4.89 10.48
C MET A 66 4.65 4.29 11.18
N ILE A 67 5.27 3.28 10.57
CA ILE A 67 6.51 2.67 11.09
C ILE A 67 7.64 3.70 11.06
N GLU A 68 7.83 4.41 9.95
CA GLU A 68 8.87 5.43 9.80
C GLU A 68 8.72 6.53 10.87
N GLU A 69 7.51 7.05 11.06
CA GLU A 69 7.22 8.05 12.10
C GLU A 69 7.45 7.51 13.52
N SER A 70 7.12 6.24 13.76
CA SER A 70 7.35 5.60 15.06
C SER A 70 8.84 5.44 15.35
N LEU A 71 9.62 4.97 14.36
CA LEU A 71 11.08 4.85 14.50
C LEU A 71 11.75 6.22 14.73
N LYS A 72 11.30 7.27 14.04
CA LYS A 72 11.75 8.65 14.28
C LYS A 72 11.48 9.10 15.72
N LYS A 73 10.30 8.80 16.27
CA LYS A 73 9.94 9.13 17.66
C LYS A 73 10.78 8.38 18.69
N MET A 74 11.34 7.23 18.35
CA MET A 74 12.24 6.46 19.23
C MET A 74 13.68 7.00 19.24
N ASN A 75 13.92 8.14 18.58
CA ASN A 75 15.24 8.79 18.47
C ASN A 75 16.31 7.88 17.84
N LEU A 76 15.88 6.98 16.94
CA LEU A 76 16.75 6.09 16.19
C LEU A 76 17.26 6.81 14.93
N ALA A 77 18.58 6.82 14.74
CA ALA A 77 19.19 7.33 13.51
C ALA A 77 18.93 6.37 12.34
N SER A 78 18.51 6.91 11.20
CA SER A 78 18.40 6.13 9.97
C SER A 78 19.78 5.85 9.39
N ARG A 79 19.85 4.92 8.42
CA ARG A 79 21.09 4.66 7.70
C ARG A 79 21.58 5.88 6.94
N ASP A 80 20.66 6.62 6.31
CA ASP A 80 20.95 7.86 5.60
C ASP A 80 21.54 8.94 6.54
N ASP A 81 21.05 9.01 7.78
CA ASP A 81 21.58 9.93 8.78
C ASP A 81 23.04 9.59 9.13
N LEU A 82 23.36 8.30 9.25
CA LEU A 82 24.72 7.81 9.52
C LEU A 82 25.65 8.07 8.34
N ASP A 83 25.22 7.76 7.12
CA ASP A 83 26.01 7.97 5.91
C ASP A 83 26.28 9.48 5.68
N ALA A 84 25.29 10.34 5.96
CA ALA A 84 25.46 11.80 5.92
C ALA A 84 26.47 12.29 6.98
N LEU A 85 26.48 11.67 8.16
CA LEU A 85 27.43 11.96 9.23
C LEU A 85 28.84 11.53 8.83
N GLU A 86 29.00 10.33 8.28
CA GLU A 86 30.28 9.80 7.80
C GLU A 86 30.88 10.68 6.69
N LYS A 87 30.05 11.12 5.73
CA LYS A 87 30.48 12.03 4.67
C LYS A 87 30.96 13.37 5.23
N ARG A 88 30.17 14.00 6.11
CA ARG A 88 30.56 15.26 6.76
C ARG A 88 31.83 15.14 7.58
N LEU A 89 32.02 14.01 8.26
CA LEU A 89 33.22 13.74 9.04
C LEU A 89 34.44 13.58 8.13
N SER A 90 34.30 12.84 7.03
CA SER A 90 35.36 12.62 6.05
C SER A 90 35.80 13.94 5.40
N GLU A 91 34.86 14.77 4.96
CA GLU A 91 35.15 16.10 4.40
C GLU A 91 35.88 17.01 5.40
N LYS A 92 35.47 16.99 6.68
CA LYS A 92 36.15 17.78 7.72
C LYS A 92 37.55 17.28 8.02
N ILE A 93 37.77 15.96 8.02
CA ILE A 93 39.11 15.38 8.24
C ILE A 93 40.02 15.76 7.08
N GLN A 94 39.55 15.64 5.84
CA GLN A 94 40.32 15.99 4.64
C GLN A 94 40.71 17.48 4.64
N ASN A 95 39.75 18.37 4.87
CA ASN A 95 40.01 19.82 4.96
C ASN A 95 40.99 20.20 6.08
N ARG A 96 41.06 19.43 7.17
CA ARG A 96 42.00 19.68 8.26
C ARG A 96 43.41 19.17 7.93
N GLN A 97 43.53 18.07 7.18
CA GLN A 97 44.82 17.58 6.70
C GLN A 97 45.43 18.51 5.64
N GLU A 98 44.62 19.09 4.76
CA GLU A 98 45.09 20.09 3.77
C GLU A 98 45.58 21.39 4.44
N LYS A 99 45.00 21.79 5.57
CA LYS A 99 45.43 22.98 6.32
C LYS A 99 46.68 22.74 7.20
N GLY A 100 46.92 21.51 7.66
CA GLY A 100 48.09 21.18 8.48
C GLY A 100 49.36 20.87 7.67
N ALA A 101 49.25 20.66 6.35
CA ALA A 101 50.40 20.45 5.46
C ALA A 101 50.97 21.74 4.86
N GLY A 102 50.41 22.91 5.23
CA GLY A 102 50.79 24.23 4.73
C GLY A 102 51.48 25.15 5.75
N GLU A 103 51.79 24.66 6.96
CA GLU A 103 52.65 25.32 7.95
C GLU A 103 54.04 24.68 8.01
#